data_AF-A0A6I7XAM7-F1
#
_entry.id   AF-A0A6I7XAM7-F1
#
_cell.length_a   1.000
_cell.length_b   1.000
_cell.length_c   1.000
_cell.angle_alpha   90.00
_cell.angle_beta   90.00
_cell.angle_gamma   90.00
#
_symmetry.space_group_name_H-M   'P 1'
#
loop_
_entity.id
_entity.type
_entity.pdbx_description
1 polymer ?
#
loop_
_entity_poly.entity_id
_entity_poly.type
_entity_poly.pdbx_seq_one_letter_code
_entity_poly.pdbx_strand_id
1 'polypeptide(L)' 'MNKIDRTIINTLQEGFPICSSPYKKVAEGLRISEQELLDRLKVLLESGILSRFGPMYHAEHMG' A
#
# COMPACT_ATOMS: atom_id res chain seq x y z
N MET A 1 -12.32 -7.87 6.60
CA MET A 1 -11.08 -8.16 5.84
C MET A 1 -11.44 -9.00 4.61
N ASN A 2 -11.46 -8.36 3.44
CA ASN A 2 -11.77 -8.97 2.15
C ASN A 2 -10.57 -9.73 1.56
N LYS A 3 -10.81 -10.54 0.53
CA LYS A 3 -9.74 -11.24 -0.21
C LYS A 3 -8.70 -10.27 -0.77
N ILE A 4 -9.14 -9.12 -1.32
CA ILE A 4 -8.24 -8.09 -1.85
C ILE A 4 -7.34 -7.52 -0.75
N ASP A 5 -7.87 -7.24 0.45
CA ASP A 5 -7.08 -6.71 1.56
C ASP A 5 -5.96 -7.68 1.97
N ARG A 6 -6.26 -8.98 1.99
CA ARG A 6 -5.26 -10.04 2.20
C ARG A 6 -4.20 -10.05 1.12
N THR A 7 -4.60 -9.93 -0.15
CA THR A 7 -3.65 -9.92 -1.26
C THR A 7 -2.77 -8.66 -1.23
N ILE A 8 -3.33 -7.51 -0.87
CA ILE A 8 -2.58 -6.28 -0.62
C ILE A 8 -1.53 -6.54 0.45
N ILE A 9 -1.92 -7.02 1.64
CA ILE A 9 -0.98 -7.30 2.74
C ILE A 9 0.12 -8.29 2.30
N ASN A 10 -0.24 -9.41 1.66
CA ASN A 10 0.73 -10.38 1.17
C ASN A 10 1.72 -9.78 0.17
N THR A 11 1.23 -9.00 -0.80
CA THR A 11 2.08 -8.35 -1.81
C THR A 11 3.07 -7.41 -1.15
N LEU A 12 2.61 -6.68 -0.12
CA LEU A 12 3.43 -5.73 0.61
C LEU A 12 4.44 -6.40 1.54
N GLN A 13 4.11 -7.57 2.07
CA GLN A 13 5.04 -8.40 2.84
C GLN A 13 6.11 -9.05 1.94
N GLU A 14 5.75 -9.40 0.70
CA GLU A 14 6.67 -9.97 -0.28
C GLU A 14 7.69 -8.94 -0.79
N GLY A 15 7.27 -7.68 -0.91
CA GLY A 15 8.17 -6.56 -1.18
C GLY A 15 7.49 -5.44 -1.96
N PHE A 16 7.99 -4.22 -1.80
CA PHE A 16 7.46 -3.06 -2.51
C PHE A 16 8.23 -2.81 -3.82
N PRO A 17 7.56 -2.73 -4.98
CA PRO A 17 8.25 -2.51 -6.25
C PRO A 17 8.92 -1.13 -6.26
N ILE A 18 10.20 -1.07 -6.66
CA ILE A 18 10.93 0.19 -6.80
C ILE A 18 10.77 0.68 -8.24
N CYS A 19 9.78 1.54 -8.48
CA CYS A 19 9.45 2.12 -9.79
C CYS A 19 8.91 3.55 -9.62
N SER A 20 8.77 4.31 -10.70
CA SER A 20 8.24 5.69 -10.67
C SER A 20 6.82 5.81 -10.09
N SER A 21 6.01 4.75 -10.13
CA SER A 21 4.67 4.72 -9.55
C SER A 21 4.41 3.33 -8.93
N PRO A 22 4.92 3.08 -7.71
CA PRO A 22 4.89 1.75 -7.12
C PRO A 22 3.47 1.35 -6.69
N TYR A 23 2.68 2.29 -6.19
CA TYR A 23 1.26 2.08 -5.86
C TYR A 23 0.45 1.69 -7.09
N LYS A 24 0.59 2.42 -8.20
CA LYS A 24 0.02 2.03 -9.50
C LYS A 24 0.43 0.62 -9.93
N LYS A 25 1.72 0.28 -9.83
CA LYS A 25 2.22 -1.05 -10.20
C LYS A 25 1.58 -2.18 -9.37
N VAL A 26 1.47 -1.96 -8.06
CA VAL A 26 0.79 -2.90 -7.15
C VAL A 26 -0.70 -2.98 -7.48
N ALA A 27 -1.35 -1.85 -7.71
CA ALA A 27 -2.77 -1.78 -8.07
C ALA A 27 -3.06 -2.51 -9.39
N GLU A 28 -2.21 -2.33 -10.42
CA GLU A 28 -2.28 -3.05 -11.69
C GLU A 28 -2.14 -4.57 -11.50
N GLY A 29 -1.17 -5.01 -10.69
CA GLY A 29 -0.99 -6.43 -10.35
C GLY A 29 -2.19 -7.03 -9.63
N LEU A 30 -2.88 -6.22 -8.82
CA LEU A 30 -4.10 -6.59 -8.09
C LEU A 30 -5.39 -6.36 -8.90
N ARG A 31 -5.29 -5.84 -10.12
CA ARG A 31 -6.42 -5.43 -11.00
C ARG A 31 -7.41 -4.47 -10.32
N ILE A 32 -6.89 -3.54 -9.54
CA ILE A 32 -7.65 -2.46 -8.92
C ILE A 32 -7.09 -1.11 -9.35
N SER A 33 -7.87 -0.05 -9.15
CA SER A 33 -7.39 1.32 -9.33
C SER A 33 -6.41 1.68 -8.23
N GLU A 34 -5.44 2.56 -8.53
CA GLU A 34 -4.50 3.10 -7.54
C GLU A 34 -5.24 3.76 -6.36
N GLN A 35 -6.32 4.47 -6.65
CA GLN A 35 -7.11 5.16 -5.63
C GLN A 35 -7.83 4.18 -4.68
N GLU A 36 -8.33 3.07 -5.20
CA GLU A 36 -8.92 1.99 -4.39
C GLU A 36 -7.86 1.31 -3.50
N LEU A 37 -6.64 1.11 -4.04
CA LEU A 37 -5.52 0.60 -3.25
C LEU A 37 -5.20 1.55 -2.09
N LEU A 38 -5.10 2.85 -2.34
CA LEU A 38 -4.79 3.86 -1.32
C LEU A 38 -5.88 3.96 -0.25
N ASP A 39 -7.15 3.93 -0.65
CA ASP A 39 -8.28 3.95 0.28
C ASP A 39 -8.25 2.74 1.23
N ARG A 40 -8.04 1.54 0.68
CA ARG A 40 -7.91 0.32 1.48
C ARG A 40 -6.71 0.35 2.41
N LEU A 41 -5.57 0.85 1.96
CA LEU A 41 -4.38 0.99 2.80
C LEU A 41 -4.65 1.91 3.99
N LYS A 42 -5.36 3.01 3.75
CA LYS A 42 -5.78 3.95 4.80
C LYS A 42 -6.69 3.26 5.80
N VAL A 43 -7.72 2.54 5.35
CA VAL A 43 -8.62 1.77 6.23
C VAL A 43 -7.85 0.73 7.04
N LEU A 44 -6.87 0.03 6.44
CA LEU A 44 -6.06 -0.97 7.13
C LEU A 44 -5.12 -0.38 8.19
N LEU A 45 -4.59 0.82 7.95
CA LEU A 45 -3.83 1.61 8.93
C LEU A 45 -4.72 2.08 10.08
N GLU A 46 -5.89 2.65 9.76
CA GLU A 46 -6.86 3.14 10.76
C GLU A 46 -7.42 1.99 11.61
N SER A 47 -7.62 0.82 11.01
CA SER A 47 -8.06 -0.39 11.71
C SER A 47 -6.95 -1.07 12.53
N GLY A 48 -5.71 -0.56 12.49
CA GLY A 48 -4.57 -1.13 13.23
C GLY A 48 -4.06 -2.48 12.72
N ILE A 49 -4.55 -2.95 11.56
CA ILE A 49 -4.10 -4.19 10.93
C ILE A 49 -2.70 -3.99 10.31
N LEU A 50 -2.48 -2.82 9.70
CA LEU A 50 -1.15 -2.37 9.30
C LEU A 50 -0.60 -1.48 10.41
N SER A 51 0.44 -1.94 11.13
CA SER A 51 1.08 -1.11 12.17
C SER A 51 1.91 0.04 11.59
N ARG A 52 2.43 -0.11 10.37
CA ARG A 52 3.15 0.92 9.63
C ARG A 52 3.19 0.54 8.16
N PHE A 53 2.91 1.48 7.27
CA PHE A 53 2.93 1.23 5.84
C PHE A 53 3.67 2.32 5.07
N GLY A 54 4.76 1.93 4.38
CA GLY A 54 5.57 2.77 3.51
C GLY A 54 7.07 2.43 3.59
N PRO A 55 7.89 2.79 2.57
CA PRO A 55 9.29 3.12 2.85
C PRO A 55 9.32 4.25 3.90
N MET A 56 10.43 4.46 4.62
CA MET A 56 10.55 5.63 5.49
C MET A 56 10.36 6.91 4.67
N TYR A 57 9.11 7.37 4.56
CA TYR A 57 8.80 8.75 4.26
C TYR A 57 9.24 9.52 5.50
N HIS A 58 10.54 9.80 5.57
CA HIS A 58 11.03 10.93 6.33
C HIS A 58 10.36 12.15 5.71
N ALA A 59 9.20 12.53 6.22
CA ALA A 59 8.64 13.86 6.04
C ALA A 59 9.52 14.95 6.72
N GLU A 60 10.80 14.65 6.94
CA GLU A 60 11.82 15.54 7.51
C GLU A 60 12.59 16.31 6.43
N HIS A 61 12.25 16.14 5.14
CA HIS A 61 12.86 16.89 4.03
C HIS A 61 11.86 17.74 3.21
N MET A 62 10.75 18.19 3.83
CA MET A 62 10.01 19.38 3.37
C MET A 62 10.49 20.60 4.17
N GLY A 63 11.79 20.90 4.05
CA GLY A 63 12.40 22.16 4.43
C GLY A 63 12.51 23.08 3.23
#